data_AF-A0A832C6U4-F1
#
_entry.id   AF-A0A832C6U4-F1
#
_cell.length_a   1.000
_cell.length_b   1.000
_cell.length_c   1.000
_cell.angle_alpha   90.00
_cell.angle_beta   90.00
_cell.angle_gamma   90.00
#
_symmetry.space_group_name_H-M   'P 1'
#
loop_
_entity.id
_entity.type
_entity.pdbx_description
1 polymer ?
#
loop_
_entity_poly.entity_id
_entity_poly.type
_entity_poly.pdbx_seq_one_letter_code
_entity_poly.pdbx_strand_id
1 'polypeptide(L)'
;MAIPKNLDECFTELNNMLGPLAIDEIRNEKESSVRMFHYGLGTSIKNCWELWRTHSPLTQYFNQLGIYHADDMSDIILTSFWRYLNNKPINLEELIERYQRSWPKFDQNMASSEV
;
A
#
# COMPACT_ATOMS: atom_id res chain seq x y z
N MET A 1 4.29 7.20 -16.48
CA MET A 1 4.39 7.02 -15.01
C MET A 1 5.31 5.83 -14.78
N ALA A 2 6.37 6.00 -14.00
CA ALA A 2 7.21 4.87 -13.65
C ALA A 2 6.51 4.05 -12.56
N ILE A 3 6.64 2.73 -12.60
CA ILE A 3 6.14 1.88 -11.50
C ILE A 3 7.18 1.94 -10.37
N PRO A 4 6.80 2.38 -9.16
CA PRO A 4 7.72 2.42 -8.02
C PRO A 4 8.28 1.03 -7.69
N LYS A 5 9.44 0.97 -7.04
CA LYS A 5 10.05 -0.29 -6.60
C LYS A 5 9.97 -0.51 -5.09
N ASN A 6 9.66 0.54 -4.32
CA ASN A 6 9.61 0.55 -2.87
C ASN A 6 8.80 1.76 -2.38
N LEU A 7 8.65 1.91 -1.06
CA LEU A 7 7.87 3.00 -0.45
C LEU A 7 8.43 4.40 -0.74
N ASP A 8 9.75 4.59 -0.76
CA ASP A 8 10.34 5.91 -1.01
C ASP A 8 10.05 6.39 -2.43
N GLU A 9 10.12 5.48 -3.41
CA GLU A 9 9.69 5.75 -4.77
C GLU A 9 8.17 5.99 -4.85
N CYS A 10 7.35 5.28 -4.06
CA CYS A 10 5.91 5.59 -3.98
C CYS A 10 5.66 7.01 -3.47
N PHE A 11 6.41 7.49 -2.47
CA PHE A 11 6.24 8.85 -1.95
C PHE A 11 6.64 9.88 -3.01
N THR A 12 7.70 9.60 -3.77
CA THR A 12 8.15 10.45 -4.87
C THR A 12 7.07 10.56 -5.95
N GLU A 13 6.51 9.42 -6.39
CA GLU A 13 5.46 9.42 -7.41
C GLU A 13 4.15 10.03 -6.89
N LEU A 14 3.78 9.83 -5.62
CA LEU A 14 2.59 10.48 -5.04
C LEU A 14 2.73 12.00 -4.99
N ASN A 15 3.92 12.51 -4.63
CA ASN A 15 4.16 13.96 -4.67
C ASN A 15 4.10 14.52 -6.10
N ASN A 16 4.47 13.73 -7.11
CA ASN A 16 4.38 14.14 -8.51
C ASN A 16 2.95 14.06 -9.07
N MET A 17 2.18 13.07 -8.63
CA MET A 17 0.80 12.83 -9.07
C MET A 17 -0.22 13.76 -8.41
N LEU A 18 0.01 14.11 -7.15
CA LEU A 18 -0.94 14.87 -6.34
C LEU A 18 -0.61 16.36 -6.36
N GLY A 19 -1.63 17.18 -6.58
CA GLY A 19 -1.51 18.63 -6.39
C GLY A 19 -1.38 18.99 -4.91
N PRO A 20 -0.93 20.23 -4.60
CA PRO A 20 -0.70 20.67 -3.22
C PRO A 20 -1.96 20.57 -2.34
N LEU A 21 -3.15 20.86 -2.89
CA LEU A 21 -4.41 20.74 -2.15
C LEU A 21 -4.70 19.28 -1.73
N ALA A 22 -4.44 18.30 -2.59
CA ALA A 22 -4.65 16.90 -2.27
C ALA A 22 -3.61 16.39 -1.25
N ILE A 23 -2.36 16.85 -1.35
CA ILE A 23 -1.32 16.55 -0.36
C ILE A 23 -1.71 17.12 1.01
N ASP A 24 -2.21 18.36 1.06
CA ASP A 24 -2.64 18.99 2.31
C ASP A 24 -3.90 18.33 2.88
N GLU A 25 -4.85 17.89 2.04
CA GLU A 25 -6.01 17.11 2.48
C GLU A 25 -5.58 15.82 3.17
N ILE A 26 -4.68 15.05 2.55
CA ILE A 26 -4.15 13.82 3.15
C ILE A 26 -3.40 14.15 4.44
N ARG A 27 -2.48 15.13 4.42
CA ARG A 27 -1.65 15.50 5.58
C ARG A 27 -2.49 15.84 6.81
N ASN A 28 -3.58 16.58 6.62
CA ASN A 28 -4.44 17.07 7.70
C ASN A 28 -5.52 16.07 8.17
N GLU A 29 -5.66 14.94 7.48
CA GLU A 29 -6.58 13.88 7.89
C GLU A 29 -6.03 13.12 9.11
N LYS A 30 -6.90 12.43 9.86
CA LYS A 30 -6.46 11.53 10.93
C LYS A 30 -5.83 10.27 10.33
N GLU A 31 -4.73 9.77 10.90
CA GLU A 31 -4.09 8.53 10.45
C GLU A 31 -5.08 7.36 10.31
N SER A 32 -5.98 7.21 11.29
CA SER A 32 -7.02 6.17 11.31
C SER A 32 -8.03 6.28 10.15
N SER A 33 -8.17 7.47 9.58
CA SER A 33 -9.09 7.79 8.48
C SER A 33 -8.42 7.74 7.11
N VAL A 34 -7.09 7.64 7.02
CA VAL A 34 -6.35 7.63 5.74
C VAL A 34 -6.79 6.49 4.82
N ARG A 35 -7.21 5.35 5.40
CA ARG A 35 -7.78 4.23 4.64
C ARG A 35 -9.03 4.61 3.82
N MET A 36 -9.72 5.70 4.15
CA MET A 36 -10.89 6.15 3.41
C MET A 36 -10.53 6.63 1.99
N PHE A 37 -9.28 7.00 1.75
CA PHE A 37 -8.77 7.32 0.42
C PHE A 37 -8.60 6.08 -0.49
N HIS A 38 -8.80 4.86 0.04
CA HIS A 38 -8.67 3.61 -0.73
C HIS A 38 -9.57 3.54 -1.96
N TYR A 39 -10.79 4.09 -1.91
CA TYR A 39 -11.73 4.02 -3.04
C TYR A 39 -11.36 4.95 -4.20
N GLY A 40 -10.74 6.10 -3.91
CA GLY A 40 -10.27 7.03 -4.94
C GLY A 40 -8.80 6.79 -5.24
N LEU A 41 -7.93 7.38 -4.42
CA LEU A 41 -6.48 7.32 -4.59
C LEU A 41 -5.94 5.89 -4.53
N GLY A 42 -6.46 5.04 -3.64
CA GLY A 42 -6.04 3.62 -3.57
C GLY A 42 -6.37 2.87 -4.87
N THR A 43 -7.54 3.09 -5.46
CA THR A 43 -7.90 2.54 -6.78
C THR A 43 -6.94 3.02 -7.87
N SER A 44 -6.59 4.31 -7.88
CA SER A 44 -5.60 4.85 -8.81
C SER A 44 -4.23 4.20 -8.62
N ILE A 45 -3.74 4.08 -7.39
CA ILE A 45 -2.48 3.41 -7.05
C ILE A 45 -2.46 1.97 -7.58
N LYS A 46 -3.50 1.18 -7.28
CA LYS A 46 -3.57 -0.23 -7.70
C LYS A 46 -3.53 -0.40 -9.21
N ASN A 47 -4.22 0.48 -9.93
CA ASN A 47 -4.31 0.41 -11.39
C ASN A 47 -3.04 0.96 -12.07
N CYS A 48 -2.54 2.11 -11.63
CA CYS A 48 -1.39 2.78 -12.24
C CYS A 48 -0.07 2.06 -11.96
N TRP A 49 0.05 1.42 -10.80
CA TRP A 49 1.28 0.72 -10.38
C TRP A 49 1.16 -0.80 -10.47
N GLU A 50 0.12 -1.28 -11.15
CA GLU A 50 -0.09 -2.69 -11.48
C GLU A 50 -0.05 -3.62 -10.26
N LEU A 51 -0.62 -3.22 -9.13
CA LEU A 51 -0.58 -3.99 -7.87
C LEU A 51 -1.34 -5.33 -7.96
N TRP A 52 -2.24 -5.47 -8.94
CA TRP A 52 -2.90 -6.74 -9.26
C TRP A 52 -2.00 -7.72 -10.01
N ARG A 53 -0.84 -7.28 -10.52
CA ARG A 53 0.10 -8.12 -11.28
C ARG A 53 1.25 -8.56 -10.39
N THR A 54 1.56 -9.84 -10.43
CA THR A 54 2.62 -10.46 -9.63
C THR A 54 4.05 -10.08 -10.05
N HIS A 55 4.23 -9.54 -11.25
CA HIS A 55 5.55 -9.26 -11.84
C HIS A 55 6.01 -7.81 -11.71
N SER A 56 5.19 -6.89 -11.20
CA SER A 56 5.61 -5.51 -11.02
C SER A 56 6.68 -5.42 -9.91
N PRO A 57 7.69 -4.53 -10.03
CA PRO A 57 8.69 -4.36 -8.99
C PRO A 57 8.10 -4.04 -7.61
N LEU A 58 7.03 -3.22 -7.58
CA LEU A 58 6.34 -2.87 -6.35
C LEU A 58 5.65 -4.07 -5.71
N THR A 59 4.96 -4.89 -6.51
CA THR A 59 4.31 -6.11 -6.02
C THR A 59 5.35 -7.09 -5.48
N GLN A 60 6.51 -7.23 -6.14
CA GLN A 60 7.59 -8.08 -5.63
C GLN A 60 8.14 -7.59 -4.28
N TYR A 61 8.30 -6.28 -4.12
CA TYR A 61 8.67 -5.66 -2.84
C TYR A 61 7.69 -6.03 -1.72
N PHE A 62 6.37 -5.89 -1.95
CA PHE A 62 5.36 -6.26 -0.95
C PHE A 62 5.29 -7.77 -0.70
N ASN A 63 5.44 -8.60 -1.72
CA ASN A 63 5.45 -10.05 -1.58
C ASN A 63 6.61 -10.53 -0.69
N GLN A 64 7.79 -9.89 -0.77
CA GLN A 64 8.92 -10.17 0.11
C GLN A 64 8.64 -9.79 1.58
N LEU A 65 7.71 -8.86 1.80
CA LEU A 65 7.21 -8.45 3.12
C LEU A 65 6.01 -9.28 3.59
N GLY A 66 5.59 -10.29 2.81
CA GLY A 66 4.45 -11.15 3.15
C GLY A 66 3.09 -10.50 2.94
N ILE A 67 3.00 -9.47 2.10
CA ILE A 67 1.75 -8.80 1.71
C ILE A 67 1.46 -9.11 0.24
N TYR A 68 0.30 -9.72 -0.03
CA TYR A 68 -0.03 -10.25 -1.35
C TYR A 68 -1.27 -9.60 -2.00
N HIS A 69 -2.15 -9.01 -1.20
CA HIS A 69 -3.39 -8.42 -1.71
C HIS A 69 -3.18 -6.95 -2.08
N ALA A 70 -3.62 -6.54 -3.27
CA ALA A 70 -3.42 -5.18 -3.77
C ALA A 70 -4.06 -4.10 -2.86
N ASP A 71 -5.18 -4.43 -2.21
CA ASP A 71 -5.81 -3.51 -1.25
C ASP A 71 -4.90 -3.28 -0.03
N ASP A 72 -4.31 -4.35 0.54
CA ASP A 72 -3.38 -4.24 1.66
C ASP A 72 -2.13 -3.45 1.27
N MET A 73 -1.58 -3.70 0.08
CA MET A 73 -0.45 -2.93 -0.46
C MET A 73 -0.80 -1.45 -0.54
N SER A 74 -1.95 -1.11 -1.15
CA SER A 74 -2.37 0.27 -1.32
C SER A 74 -2.66 0.98 0.00
N ASP A 75 -3.24 0.28 0.98
CA ASP A 75 -3.49 0.81 2.32
C ASP A 75 -2.19 1.08 3.09
N ILE A 76 -1.19 0.18 2.98
CA ILE A 76 0.14 0.36 3.56
C ILE A 76 0.83 1.56 2.92
N ILE A 77 0.78 1.71 1.59
CA ILE A 77 1.33 2.86 0.87
C ILE A 77 0.70 4.15 1.38
N LEU A 78 -0.64 4.22 1.44
CA LEU A 78 -1.36 5.43 1.87
C LEU A 78 -1.04 5.80 3.31
N THR A 79 -1.04 4.83 4.22
CA THR A 79 -0.71 5.06 5.63
C THR A 79 0.74 5.53 5.78
N SER A 80 1.66 4.90 5.05
CA SER A 80 3.09 5.26 5.08
C SER A 80 3.32 6.66 4.50
N PHE A 81 2.63 7.01 3.42
CA PHE A 81 2.71 8.35 2.83
C PHE A 81 2.18 9.43 3.80
N TRP A 82 1.08 9.16 4.50
CA TRP A 82 0.59 10.05 5.55
C TRP A 82 1.61 10.25 6.68
N ARG A 83 2.26 9.17 7.13
CA ARG A 83 3.32 9.22 8.16
C ARG A 83 4.53 10.04 7.66
N TYR A 84 4.94 9.83 6.42
CA TYR A 84 5.99 10.62 5.75
C TYR A 84 5.65 12.12 5.72
N LEU A 85 4.44 12.50 5.28
CA LEU A 85 3.99 13.89 5.22
C LEU A 85 3.94 14.58 6.59
N ASN A 86 3.82 13.80 7.66
CA ASN A 86 3.71 14.27 9.04
C ASN A 86 5.00 14.08 9.85
N ASN A 87 6.13 13.75 9.21
CA ASN A 87 7.42 13.48 9.85
C ASN A 87 7.33 12.43 10.98
N LYS A 88 6.49 11.42 10.78
CA LYS A 88 6.32 10.30 11.72
C LYS A 88 7.13 9.09 11.25
N PRO A 89 7.68 8.28 12.17
CA PRO A 89 8.28 7.00 11.84
C PRO A 89 7.29 6.13 11.05
N ILE A 90 7.75 5.51 9.95
CA ILE A 90 6.88 4.65 9.13
C ILE A 90 6.47 3.38 9.88
N ASN A 91 7.35 2.82 10.73
CA ASN A 91 7.15 1.55 11.45
C ASN A 91 6.49 0.48 10.57
N LEU A 92 7.12 0.15 9.44
CA LEU A 92 6.53 -0.72 8.43
C LEU A 92 6.17 -2.11 8.97
N GLU A 93 7.00 -2.65 9.86
CA GLU A 93 6.75 -3.94 10.52
C GLU A 93 5.42 -3.93 11.30
N GLU A 94 5.15 -2.87 12.07
CA GLU A 94 3.90 -2.68 12.81
C GLU A 94 2.67 -2.66 11.86
N LEU A 95 2.81 -1.97 10.72
CA LEU A 95 1.76 -1.92 9.71
C LEU A 95 1.50 -3.32 9.13
N ILE A 96 2.55 -4.03 8.72
CA ILE A 96 2.45 -5.40 8.18
C ILE A 96 1.78 -6.34 9.19
N GLU A 97 2.18 -6.30 10.46
CA GLU A 97 1.58 -7.14 11.51
C GLU A 97 0.08 -6.85 11.72
N ARG A 98 -0.36 -5.62 11.51
CA ARG A 98 -1.79 -5.26 11.60
C ARG A 98 -2.60 -5.94 10.51
N TYR A 99 -2.07 -5.99 9.29
CA TYR A 99 -2.73 -6.66 8.17
C TYR A 99 -2.66 -8.18 8.31
N GLN A 100 -1.51 -8.75 8.69
CA GLN A 100 -1.35 -10.18 8.90
C GLN A 100 -2.24 -10.76 10.02
N ARG A 101 -2.52 -9.98 11.08
CA ARG A 101 -3.46 -10.37 12.15
C ARG A 101 -4.92 -10.43 11.69
N SER A 102 -5.27 -9.69 10.65
CA SER A 102 -6.65 -9.57 10.16
C SER A 102 -7.05 -10.72 9.23
N TRP A 103 -6.09 -11.48 8.71
CA TRP A 103 -6.33 -12.67 7.90
C TRP A 103 -6.21 -13.93 8.77
N PRO A 104 -7.25 -14.79 8.88
CA PRO A 104 -7.02 -16.15 9.32
C PRO A 104 -6.03 -16.78 8.34
N LYS A 105 -4.93 -17.33 8.87
CA LYS A 105 -3.87 -17.97 8.07
C LYS A 105 -4.52 -18.85 7.00
N PHE A 106 -4.38 -18.48 5.73
CA PHE A 106 -4.75 -19.36 4.64
C PHE A 106 -3.82 -20.58 4.75
N ASP A 107 -4.40 -21.71 5.14
CA ASP A 107 -3.70 -22.99 5.15
C ASP A 107 -3.35 -23.34 3.70
N GLN A 108 -2.05 -23.35 3.38
CA GLN A 108 -1.53 -23.62 2.03
C GLN A 108 -1.82 -25.06 1.56
N ASN A 109 -2.47 -25.89 2.38
CA ASN A 109 -2.85 -27.26 2.04
C ASN A 109 -4.12 -27.41 1.16
N MET A 110 -4.83 -26.32 0.82
CA MET A 110 -6.05 -26.43 -0.02
C MET A 110 -5.82 -26.26 -1.53
N ALA A 111 -4.59 -26.04 -1.99
CA ALA A 111 -4.27 -25.88 -3.42
C ALA A 111 -3.79 -27.18 -4.11
N SER A 112 -4.05 -28.36 -3.53
CA SER A 112 -3.63 -29.65 -4.10
C SER A 112 -4.72 -30.71 -4.20
N SER A 113 -5.99 -30.34 -4.08
CA SER A 113 -7.10 -31.28 -4.23
C SER A 113 -8.12 -30.84 -5.27
N GLU A 114 -7.67 -30.52 -6.47
CA GLU A 114 -8.48 -30.66 -7.69
C GLU A 114 -7.56 -31.19 -8.80
N VAL A 115 -7.38 -32.51 -8.80
CA VAL A 115 -7.06 -33.33 -9.99
C VAL A 115 -8.25 -34.22 -10.29
#